data_AF-A0A2V6QDS0-F1
#
_entry.id   AF-A0A2V6QDS0-F1
#
_cell.length_a   1.000
_cell.length_b   1.000
_cell.length_c   1.000
_cell.angle_alpha   90.00
_cell.angle_beta   90.00
_cell.angle_gamma   90.00
#
_symmetry.space_group_name_H-M   'P 1'
#
loop_
_entity.id
_entity.type
_entity.pdbx_description
1 polymer ?
#
loop_
_entity_poly.entity_id
_entity_poly.type
_entity_poly.pdbx_seq_one_letter_code
_entity_poly.pdbx_strand_id
1 'polypeptide(L)'
;MVAQTQAPRRRLRAALLAGLAALALALPCEARHRANAPAPAPQSVVASYQTRIHPILVTKCAACHTGTPERPLYYFIPVLNLWSQPFIEDHIRQGRVQFDFSNGFPAGRVGAAHEFIARLRNSVQDRSMPPLEYALVHWTHRLTEEERKAILSWAEAGIAALNTVRSSREMASVDAPEIPAQIAAAIAQACPLADRKDARARDACAERLARSEILKARMQEPFLWGGQKVAGDYDLEHSPSNRFNPLAWRKMYLSLFMFDGNNRVEKVGDQTIIHMPAQFRGQLDSGEYPYPFWHSEKKWDDYNYSTEVMLVYREGKLRGAFRSAVADKTRPKVVRTWDHKWHWFKPGATHEATQTEPRVTLYSSLFTPKNPHVKELDSAYRKLALGFNRYKCFECHTPANYAKMNMLEFFNYPNQALTGRNRIIAVLEDNAMPPIDGIEDPRDRQTLLELARDFKRIADEALKFENEKLEDSLTGPVRNPAR
;
A
#
# COMPACT_ATOMS: atom_id res chain seq x y z
N MET A 1 -34.62 -74.03 -8.79
CA MET A 1 -33.85 -73.01 -8.04
C MET A 1 -32.61 -72.67 -8.85
N VAL A 2 -32.58 -71.50 -9.50
CA VAL A 2 -31.40 -70.98 -10.19
C VAL A 2 -31.16 -69.57 -9.64
N ALA A 3 -30.02 -69.39 -8.97
CA ALA A 3 -29.62 -68.13 -8.35
C ALA A 3 -28.72 -67.33 -9.32
N GLN A 4 -29.07 -66.06 -9.54
CA GLN A 4 -28.23 -65.10 -10.25
C GLN A 4 -27.31 -64.38 -9.26
N THR A 5 -26.00 -64.34 -9.56
CA THR A 5 -24.97 -63.63 -8.81
C THR A 5 -24.58 -62.33 -9.54
N GLN A 6 -24.63 -61.19 -8.85
CA GLN A 6 -24.02 -59.91 -9.29
C GLN A 6 -22.69 -59.67 -8.55
N ALA A 7 -21.66 -59.19 -9.26
CA ALA A 7 -20.40 -58.68 -8.70
C ALA A 7 -19.89 -57.44 -9.49
N PRO A 8 -19.08 -56.55 -8.87
CA PRO A 8 -19.20 -55.10 -9.08
C PRO A 8 -18.12 -54.42 -9.94
N ARG A 9 -18.56 -53.42 -10.72
CA ARG A 9 -17.78 -52.53 -11.62
C ARG A 9 -16.95 -51.44 -10.91
N ARG A 10 -16.19 -51.75 -9.85
CA ARG A 10 -15.43 -50.73 -9.07
C ARG A 10 -13.91 -50.68 -9.29
N ARG A 11 -13.31 -51.55 -10.10
CA ARG A 11 -11.83 -51.65 -10.19
C ARG A 11 -11.16 -50.94 -11.37
N LEU A 12 -11.88 -50.44 -12.39
CA LEU A 12 -11.23 -49.82 -13.55
C LEU A 12 -10.90 -48.32 -13.44
N ARG A 13 -11.47 -47.57 -12.48
CA ARG A 13 -11.22 -46.11 -12.36
C ARG A 13 -9.96 -45.77 -11.55
N ALA A 14 -9.44 -46.69 -10.74
CA ALA A 14 -8.25 -46.46 -9.93
C ALA A 14 -6.94 -46.49 -10.74
N ALA A 15 -6.90 -47.23 -11.86
CA ALA A 15 -5.69 -47.37 -12.67
C ALA A 15 -5.39 -46.13 -13.55
N LEU A 16 -6.41 -45.39 -13.99
CA LEU A 16 -6.22 -44.18 -14.83
C LEU A 16 -5.77 -42.95 -14.02
N LEU A 17 -6.16 -42.83 -12.75
CA LEU A 17 -5.80 -41.70 -11.89
C LEU A 17 -4.37 -41.82 -11.33
N ALA A 18 -3.84 -43.04 -11.19
CA ALA A 18 -2.45 -43.26 -10.79
C ALA A 18 -1.44 -42.94 -11.91
N GLY A 19 -1.84 -43.09 -13.18
CA GLY A 19 -0.97 -42.79 -14.33
C GLY A 19 -0.77 -41.29 -14.60
N LEU A 20 -1.76 -40.44 -14.28
CA LEU A 20 -1.68 -38.99 -14.48
C LEU A 20 -0.92 -38.27 -13.35
N ALA A 21 -0.93 -38.81 -12.13
CA ALA A 21 -0.13 -38.28 -11.02
C ALA A 21 1.38 -38.53 -11.17
N ALA A 22 1.77 -39.59 -11.89
CA ALA A 22 3.18 -39.90 -12.17
C ALA A 22 3.80 -38.98 -13.25
N LEU A 23 3.00 -38.35 -14.12
CA LEU A 23 3.50 -37.49 -15.19
C LEU A 23 3.74 -36.03 -14.75
N ALA A 24 3.09 -35.58 -13.66
CA ALA A 24 3.30 -34.25 -13.09
C ALA A 24 4.55 -34.14 -12.19
N LEU A 25 5.15 -35.28 -11.82
CA LEU A 25 6.37 -35.37 -11.01
C LEU A 25 7.66 -35.43 -11.85
N ALA A 26 7.56 -35.41 -13.18
CA ALA A 26 8.68 -35.41 -14.12
C ALA A 26 8.92 -34.04 -14.77
N LEU A 27 8.47 -32.94 -14.15
CA LEU A 27 9.01 -31.63 -14.49
C LEU A 27 10.48 -31.60 -14.05
N PRO A 28 11.45 -31.31 -14.93
CA PRO A 28 12.85 -31.28 -14.56
C PRO A 28 13.04 -30.28 -13.41
N CYS A 29 13.66 -30.77 -12.33
CA CYS A 29 13.97 -30.04 -11.09
C CYS A 29 14.62 -28.66 -11.37
N GLU A 30 15.27 -28.51 -12.52
CA GLU A 30 15.88 -27.27 -13.02
C GLU A 30 14.92 -26.09 -13.16
N ALA A 31 13.64 -26.30 -13.52
CA ALA A 31 12.69 -25.19 -13.72
C ALA A 31 12.19 -24.58 -12.40
N ARG A 32 12.05 -25.41 -11.35
CA ARG A 32 11.61 -24.96 -10.02
C ARG A 32 12.74 -24.32 -9.21
N HIS A 33 14.00 -24.66 -9.49
CA HIS A 33 15.17 -24.01 -8.91
C HIS A 33 15.46 -22.61 -9.46
N ARG A 34 15.06 -22.28 -10.70
CA ARG A 34 15.26 -20.92 -11.26
C ARG A 34 14.35 -19.85 -10.66
N ALA A 35 13.16 -20.22 -10.19
CA ALA A 35 12.19 -19.28 -9.60
C ALA A 35 12.51 -18.88 -8.14
N ASN A 36 13.36 -19.66 -7.45
CA ASN A 36 13.72 -19.47 -6.04
C ASN A 36 15.24 -19.33 -5.81
N ALA A 37 16.03 -19.04 -6.86
CA ALA A 37 17.44 -18.75 -6.68
C ALA A 37 17.60 -17.45 -5.87
N PRO A 38 18.34 -17.45 -4.75
CA PRO A 38 18.61 -16.23 -4.01
C PRO A 38 19.24 -15.20 -4.95
N ALA A 39 18.75 -13.96 -4.90
CA ALA A 39 19.30 -12.88 -5.71
C ALA A 39 20.83 -12.80 -5.44
N PRO A 40 21.66 -12.67 -6.49
CA PRO A 40 23.10 -12.67 -6.33
C PRO A 40 23.55 -11.56 -5.38
N ALA A 41 24.51 -11.84 -4.51
CA ALA A 41 24.99 -10.86 -3.54
C ALA A 41 25.52 -9.59 -4.26
N PRO A 42 25.36 -8.37 -3.71
CA PRO A 42 25.77 -7.12 -4.37
C PRO A 42 27.24 -7.09 -4.80
N GLN A 43 28.11 -7.73 -4.02
CA GLN A 43 29.54 -7.89 -4.35
C GLN A 43 29.75 -8.74 -5.61
N SER A 44 28.90 -9.73 -5.86
CA SER A 44 28.97 -10.57 -7.07
C SER A 44 28.55 -9.81 -8.33
N VAL A 45 27.67 -8.79 -8.22
CA VAL A 45 27.29 -7.91 -9.33
C VAL A 45 28.47 -7.03 -9.76
N VAL A 46 29.23 -6.49 -8.80
CA VAL A 46 30.43 -5.68 -9.05
C VAL A 46 31.55 -6.52 -9.66
N ALA A 47 31.81 -7.70 -9.10
CA ALA A 47 32.82 -8.62 -9.62
C ALA A 47 32.49 -9.10 -11.04
N SER A 48 31.22 -9.42 -11.32
CA SER A 48 30.76 -9.79 -12.66
C SER A 48 30.83 -8.62 -13.64
N TYR A 49 30.62 -7.39 -13.19
CA TYR A 49 30.79 -6.21 -14.05
C TYR A 49 32.24 -6.11 -14.54
N GLN A 50 33.20 -6.15 -13.62
CA GLN A 50 34.62 -5.99 -13.95
C GLN A 50 35.14 -7.08 -14.89
N THR A 51 34.69 -8.32 -14.68
CA THR A 51 35.22 -9.48 -15.40
C THR A 51 34.51 -9.78 -16.72
N ARG A 52 33.22 -9.43 -16.86
CA ARG A 52 32.41 -9.83 -18.03
C ARG A 52 31.82 -8.68 -18.81
N ILE A 53 31.40 -7.60 -18.14
CA ILE A 53 30.65 -6.52 -18.79
C ILE A 53 31.57 -5.37 -19.20
N HIS A 54 32.50 -4.99 -18.33
CA HIS A 54 33.45 -3.91 -18.59
C HIS A 54 34.27 -4.13 -19.88
N PRO A 55 34.82 -5.34 -20.17
CA PRO A 55 35.53 -5.57 -21.43
C PRO A 55 34.67 -5.33 -22.68
N ILE A 56 33.38 -5.70 -22.63
CA ILE A 56 32.43 -5.48 -23.73
C ILE A 56 32.18 -3.98 -23.90
N LEU A 57 31.95 -3.24 -22.81
CA LEU A 57 31.72 -1.79 -22.86
C LEU A 57 32.95 -1.05 -23.37
N VAL A 58 34.16 -1.43 -22.93
CA VAL A 58 35.40 -0.83 -23.41
C VAL A 58 35.55 -1.03 -24.92
N THR A 59 35.27 -2.24 -25.41
CA THR A 59 35.45 -2.58 -26.83
C THR A 59 34.38 -1.94 -27.73
N LYS A 60 33.13 -1.86 -27.26
CA LYS A 60 31.98 -1.52 -28.12
C LYS A 60 31.44 -0.11 -27.89
N CYS A 61 31.65 0.47 -26.70
CA CYS A 61 30.96 1.69 -26.26
C CYS A 61 31.91 2.84 -25.88
N ALA A 62 33.18 2.54 -25.52
CA ALA A 62 34.06 3.55 -24.94
C ALA A 62 34.38 4.72 -25.85
N ALA A 63 34.44 4.50 -27.16
CA ALA A 63 34.71 5.54 -28.15
C ALA A 63 33.76 6.76 -28.05
N CYS A 64 32.53 6.56 -27.55
CA CYS A 64 31.54 7.63 -27.40
C CYS A 64 31.09 7.86 -25.96
N HIS A 65 31.21 6.88 -25.07
CA HIS A 65 30.69 6.94 -23.70
C HIS A 65 31.79 7.05 -22.62
N THR A 66 33.02 7.37 -23.04
CA THR A 66 34.13 7.68 -22.14
C THR A 66 34.91 8.91 -22.62
N GLY A 67 35.83 9.41 -21.79
CA GLY A 67 36.73 10.51 -22.14
C GLY A 67 37.88 10.16 -23.10
N THR A 68 37.83 9.06 -23.86
CA THR A 68 38.94 8.65 -24.72
C THR A 68 39.13 9.61 -25.92
N PRO A 69 40.39 9.93 -26.29
CA PRO A 69 40.70 10.79 -27.42
C PRO A 69 40.71 10.05 -28.77
N GLU A 70 40.41 8.74 -28.79
CA GLU A 70 40.43 7.94 -30.02
C GLU A 70 39.32 8.40 -30.97
N ARG A 71 39.68 8.64 -32.24
CA ARG A 71 38.77 9.09 -33.29
C ARG A 71 39.03 8.29 -34.56
N PRO A 72 37.99 8.06 -35.40
CA PRO A 72 38.17 7.37 -36.67
C PRO A 72 39.04 8.19 -37.63
N LEU A 73 39.77 7.54 -38.53
CA LEU A 73 40.77 8.17 -39.41
C LEU A 73 40.25 9.38 -40.19
N TYR A 74 38.98 9.35 -40.63
CA TYR A 74 38.35 10.43 -41.37
C TYR A 74 38.16 11.73 -40.56
N TYR A 75 38.23 11.65 -39.22
CA TYR A 75 38.24 12.81 -38.33
C TYR A 75 39.46 13.72 -38.57
N PHE A 76 40.57 13.19 -39.10
CA PHE A 76 41.83 13.93 -39.30
C PHE A 76 42.07 14.39 -40.76
N ILE A 77 41.13 14.16 -41.68
CA ILE A 77 41.31 14.49 -43.11
C ILE A 77 40.93 15.98 -43.36
N PRO A 78 41.84 16.86 -43.83
CA PRO A 78 41.68 18.33 -43.86
C PRO A 78 40.51 18.92 -44.66
N VAL A 79 39.88 18.14 -45.54
CA VAL A 79 38.71 18.58 -46.33
C VAL A 79 37.42 18.05 -45.72
N LEU A 80 37.44 16.85 -45.13
CA LEU A 80 36.26 16.21 -44.55
C LEU A 80 36.03 16.62 -43.08
N ASN A 81 37.06 17.08 -42.39
CA ASN A 81 37.02 17.45 -40.98
C ASN A 81 36.21 18.72 -40.70
N LEU A 82 36.10 19.64 -41.67
CA LEU A 82 35.39 20.93 -41.57
C LEU A 82 33.92 20.80 -41.15
N TRP A 83 33.23 19.74 -41.58
CA TRP A 83 31.85 19.47 -41.21
C TRP A 83 31.67 18.22 -40.35
N SER A 84 32.57 17.23 -40.45
CA SER A 84 32.44 15.97 -39.69
C SER A 84 32.93 16.06 -38.25
N GLN A 85 33.97 16.84 -37.93
CA GLN A 85 34.46 16.99 -36.55
C GLN A 85 33.40 17.56 -35.60
N PRO A 86 32.76 18.72 -35.88
CA PRO A 86 31.76 19.28 -34.97
C PRO A 86 30.55 18.36 -34.78
N PHE A 87 30.16 17.62 -35.83
CA PHE A 87 29.09 16.63 -35.78
C PHE A 87 29.46 15.44 -34.87
N ILE A 88 30.63 14.85 -35.06
CA ILE A 88 31.11 13.70 -34.25
C ILE A 88 31.27 14.12 -32.79
N GLU A 89 31.83 15.31 -32.53
CA GLU A 89 32.01 15.81 -31.17
C GLU A 89 30.68 16.12 -30.47
N ASP A 90 29.69 16.65 -31.18
CA ASP A 90 28.35 16.86 -30.64
C ASP A 90 27.68 15.52 -30.29
N HIS A 91 27.75 14.52 -31.17
CA HIS A 91 27.20 13.19 -30.91
C HIS A 91 27.90 12.49 -29.73
N ILE A 92 29.22 12.60 -29.62
CA ILE A 92 29.98 12.07 -28.47
C ILE A 92 29.56 12.81 -27.19
N ARG A 93 29.46 14.15 -27.23
CA ARG A 93 29.02 14.95 -26.07
C ARG A 93 27.62 14.55 -25.60
N GLN A 94 26.66 14.46 -26.51
CA GLN A 94 25.28 14.05 -26.20
C GLN A 94 25.22 12.61 -25.68
N GLY A 95 25.99 11.70 -26.28
CA GLY A 95 26.12 10.31 -25.83
C GLY A 95 26.62 10.20 -24.38
N ARG A 96 27.63 11.00 -24.01
CA ARG A 96 28.19 11.05 -22.64
C ARG A 96 27.21 11.63 -21.62
N VAL A 97 26.40 12.61 -22.00
CA VAL A 97 25.35 13.16 -21.10
C VAL A 97 24.32 12.08 -20.75
N GLN A 98 23.98 11.20 -21.69
CA GLN A 98 23.00 10.14 -21.47
C GLN A 98 23.58 8.93 -20.72
N PHE A 99 24.86 8.62 -20.94
CA PHE A 99 25.56 7.50 -20.33
C PHE A 99 27.09 7.73 -20.39
N ASP A 100 27.76 7.94 -19.26
CA ASP A 100 29.22 8.03 -19.16
C ASP A 100 29.72 7.01 -18.13
N PHE A 101 30.66 6.16 -18.55
CA PHE A 101 31.27 5.15 -17.68
C PHE A 101 32.79 5.33 -17.51
N SER A 102 33.32 6.53 -17.74
CA SER A 102 34.75 6.84 -17.59
C SER A 102 35.29 6.50 -16.20
N ASN A 103 34.47 6.64 -15.16
CA ASN A 103 34.83 6.31 -13.77
C ASN A 103 34.44 4.86 -13.38
N GLY A 104 34.08 4.03 -14.37
CA GLY A 104 33.60 2.67 -14.17
C GLY A 104 32.20 2.58 -13.56
N PHE A 105 31.89 1.43 -12.98
CA PHE A 105 30.59 1.16 -12.34
C PHE A 105 30.49 1.85 -10.97
N PRO A 106 29.44 2.67 -10.70
CA PRO A 106 29.32 3.47 -9.48
C PRO A 106 28.85 2.65 -8.25
N ALA A 107 29.62 1.62 -7.88
CA ALA A 107 29.28 0.69 -6.80
C ALA A 107 29.07 1.35 -5.42
N GLY A 108 29.68 2.51 -5.18
CA GLY A 108 29.59 3.23 -3.91
C GLY A 108 28.24 3.90 -3.62
N ARG A 109 27.34 3.99 -4.62
CA ARG A 109 26.02 4.64 -4.48
C ARG A 109 24.94 3.77 -5.12
N VAL A 110 24.09 3.16 -4.30
CA VAL A 110 23.03 2.22 -4.74
C VAL A 110 22.12 2.82 -5.82
N GLY A 111 21.71 4.08 -5.67
CA GLY A 111 20.87 4.76 -6.67
C GLY A 111 21.57 4.94 -8.02
N ALA A 112 22.83 5.40 -8.00
CA ALA A 112 23.63 5.57 -9.22
C ALA A 112 23.94 4.22 -9.89
N ALA A 113 24.20 3.17 -9.09
CA ALA A 113 24.37 1.82 -9.59
C ALA A 113 23.10 1.28 -10.27
N HIS A 114 21.92 1.51 -9.67
CA HIS A 114 20.64 1.09 -10.25
C HIS A 114 20.36 1.82 -11.56
N GLU A 115 20.54 3.14 -11.59
CA GLU A 115 20.36 3.95 -12.80
C GLU A 115 21.31 3.50 -13.93
N PHE A 116 22.59 3.26 -13.61
CA PHE A 116 23.57 2.76 -14.56
C PHE A 116 23.11 1.44 -15.21
N ILE A 117 22.69 0.48 -14.40
CA ILE A 117 22.26 -0.84 -14.88
C ILE A 117 20.98 -0.72 -15.72
N ALA A 118 20.01 0.06 -15.25
CA ALA A 118 18.72 0.22 -15.95
C ALA A 118 18.88 0.88 -17.32
N ARG A 119 19.71 1.94 -17.42
CA ARG A 119 20.01 2.61 -18.69
C ARG A 119 20.68 1.66 -19.67
N LEU A 120 21.72 0.94 -19.23
CA LEU A 120 22.43 -0.02 -20.07
C LEU A 120 21.51 -1.16 -20.54
N ARG A 121 20.69 -1.72 -19.64
CA ARG A 121 19.72 -2.77 -19.96
C ARG A 121 18.76 -2.32 -21.05
N ASN A 122 18.11 -1.17 -20.86
CA ASN A 122 17.08 -0.69 -21.77
C ASN A 122 17.66 -0.42 -23.16
N SER A 123 18.83 0.23 -23.25
CA SER A 123 19.49 0.47 -24.55
C SER A 123 19.85 -0.82 -25.29
N VAL A 124 20.28 -1.87 -24.57
CA VAL A 124 20.64 -3.18 -25.14
C VAL A 124 19.40 -4.01 -25.49
N GLN A 125 18.33 -3.90 -24.69
CA GLN A 125 17.05 -4.56 -24.93
C GLN A 125 16.34 -3.98 -26.16
N ASP A 126 16.31 -2.66 -26.27
CA ASP A 126 15.64 -1.93 -27.35
C ASP A 126 16.46 -1.91 -28.65
N ARG A 127 17.69 -2.45 -28.62
CA ARG A 127 18.66 -2.42 -29.74
C ARG A 127 18.88 -1.02 -30.30
N SER A 128 18.78 -0.01 -29.43
CA SER A 128 18.91 1.41 -29.79
C SER A 128 20.37 1.86 -29.86
N MET A 129 21.30 1.05 -29.35
CA MET A 129 22.74 1.32 -29.37
C MET A 129 23.53 0.15 -29.99
N PRO A 130 24.54 0.43 -30.86
CA PRO A 130 24.84 1.75 -31.42
C PRO A 130 23.74 2.23 -32.40
N PRO A 131 23.58 3.55 -32.62
CA PRO A 131 22.66 4.07 -33.61
C PRO A 131 22.89 3.45 -34.98
N LEU A 132 21.80 3.20 -35.73
CA LEU A 132 21.85 2.45 -36.99
C LEU A 132 22.88 3.03 -37.97
N GLU A 133 22.90 4.35 -38.13
CA GLU A 133 23.82 5.08 -39.01
C GLU A 133 25.29 4.78 -38.68
N TYR A 134 25.64 4.81 -37.39
CA TYR A 134 26.98 4.46 -36.92
C TYR A 134 27.29 2.98 -37.16
N ALA A 135 26.31 2.11 -36.90
CA ALA A 135 26.45 0.66 -37.04
C ALA A 135 26.63 0.19 -38.49
N LEU A 136 26.30 1.00 -39.50
CA LEU A 136 26.53 0.70 -40.91
C LEU A 136 28.02 0.80 -41.28
N VAL A 137 28.73 1.77 -40.70
CA VAL A 137 30.16 2.03 -40.98
C VAL A 137 31.06 1.33 -39.97
N HIS A 138 30.62 1.20 -38.72
CA HIS A 138 31.35 0.59 -37.61
C HIS A 138 30.69 -0.71 -37.17
N TRP A 139 30.49 -1.65 -38.11
CA TRP A 139 29.79 -2.91 -37.84
C TRP A 139 30.47 -3.78 -36.77
N THR A 140 31.78 -3.63 -36.56
CA THR A 140 32.55 -4.31 -35.51
C THR A 140 32.17 -3.88 -34.09
N HIS A 141 31.52 -2.71 -33.94
CA HIS A 141 31.01 -2.21 -32.66
C HIS A 141 29.57 -2.66 -32.36
N ARG A 142 28.95 -3.46 -33.24
CA ARG A 142 27.68 -4.12 -32.92
C ARG A 142 27.91 -5.17 -31.83
N LEU A 143 26.92 -5.30 -30.95
CA LEU A 143 26.88 -6.37 -29.95
C LEU A 143 26.51 -7.68 -30.64
N THR A 144 27.23 -8.76 -30.33
CA THR A 144 26.79 -10.11 -30.68
C THR A 144 25.61 -10.53 -29.80
N GLU A 145 24.87 -11.58 -30.20
CA GLU A 145 23.76 -12.07 -29.39
C GLU A 145 24.22 -12.64 -28.04
N GLU A 146 25.43 -13.19 -27.98
CA GLU A 146 26.08 -13.67 -26.76
C GLU A 146 26.43 -12.51 -25.81
N GLU A 147 27.04 -11.44 -26.34
CA GLU A 147 27.36 -10.22 -25.59
C GLU A 147 26.07 -9.56 -25.06
N ARG A 148 25.05 -9.47 -25.91
CA ARG A 148 23.73 -8.92 -25.56
C ARG A 148 23.09 -9.71 -24.41
N LYS A 149 23.07 -11.04 -24.52
CA LYS A 149 22.51 -11.93 -23.49
C LYS A 149 23.30 -11.82 -22.18
N ALA A 150 24.63 -11.71 -22.25
CA ALA A 150 25.47 -11.52 -21.08
C ALA A 150 25.11 -10.22 -20.33
N ILE A 151 25.00 -9.10 -21.05
CA ILE A 151 24.64 -7.79 -20.47
C ILE A 151 23.25 -7.83 -19.85
N LEU A 152 22.24 -8.35 -20.56
CA LEU A 152 20.87 -8.41 -20.05
C LEU A 152 20.76 -9.30 -18.81
N SER A 153 21.42 -10.46 -18.80
CA SER A 153 21.41 -11.35 -17.65
C SER A 153 22.06 -10.73 -16.41
N TRP A 154 23.19 -10.02 -16.59
CA TRP A 154 23.85 -9.29 -15.51
C TRP A 154 23.00 -8.13 -15.01
N ALA A 155 22.31 -7.43 -15.90
CA ALA A 155 21.50 -6.28 -15.54
C ALA A 155 20.26 -6.67 -14.72
N GLU A 156 19.55 -7.72 -15.12
CA GLU A 156 18.41 -8.24 -14.36
C GLU A 156 18.83 -8.74 -12.96
N ALA A 157 19.93 -9.50 -12.91
CA ALA A 157 20.52 -9.94 -11.65
C ALA A 157 20.93 -8.76 -10.74
N GLY A 158 21.52 -7.71 -11.33
CA GLY A 158 21.95 -6.52 -10.62
C GLY A 158 20.80 -5.68 -10.10
N ILE A 159 19.73 -5.48 -10.89
CA ILE A 159 18.53 -4.76 -10.46
C ILE A 159 17.85 -5.51 -9.31
N ALA A 160 17.71 -6.84 -9.41
CA ALA A 160 17.16 -7.66 -8.34
C ALA A 160 17.97 -7.52 -7.03
N ALA A 161 19.30 -7.62 -7.11
CA ALA A 161 20.20 -7.47 -5.96
C ALA A 161 20.20 -6.05 -5.35
N LEU A 162 20.10 -5.00 -6.18
CA LEU A 162 20.04 -3.63 -5.68
C LEU A 162 18.69 -3.29 -5.04
N ASN A 163 17.60 -3.87 -5.54
CA ASN A 163 16.27 -3.73 -4.93
C ASN A 163 16.20 -4.38 -3.54
N THR A 164 16.85 -5.53 -3.33
CA THR A 164 16.94 -6.16 -2.00
C THR A 164 17.83 -5.38 -1.03
N VAL A 165 18.95 -4.81 -1.49
CA VAL A 165 19.80 -3.91 -0.67
C VAL A 165 19.07 -2.63 -0.30
N ARG A 166 18.36 -2.01 -1.25
CA ARG A 166 17.54 -0.84 -0.98
C ARG A 166 16.48 -1.16 0.06
N SER A 167 15.72 -2.24 -0.12
CA SER A 167 14.72 -2.70 0.84
C SER A 167 15.29 -2.96 2.24
N SER A 168 16.42 -3.66 2.34
CA SER A 168 17.07 -3.97 3.64
C SER A 168 17.68 -2.76 4.34
N ARG A 169 18.27 -1.82 3.58
CA ARG A 169 18.83 -0.57 4.14
C ARG A 169 17.75 0.42 4.53
N GLU A 170 16.65 0.45 3.77
CA GLU A 170 15.45 1.20 4.08
C GLU A 170 14.83 0.63 5.36
N MET A 171 14.57 -0.68 5.47
CA MET A 171 14.16 -1.36 6.72
C MET A 171 15.08 -1.07 7.91
N ALA A 172 16.41 -1.18 7.75
CA ALA A 172 17.38 -0.94 8.83
C ALA A 172 17.44 0.52 9.32
N SER A 173 17.17 1.50 8.45
CA SER A 173 17.08 2.93 8.83
C SER A 173 15.72 3.32 9.43
N VAL A 174 14.74 2.45 9.26
CA VAL A 174 13.34 2.75 9.49
C VAL A 174 12.84 2.11 10.79
N ASP A 175 13.42 0.99 11.23
CA ASP A 175 13.18 0.37 12.55
C ASP A 175 14.13 0.88 13.64
N ALA A 176 14.66 2.10 13.50
CA ALA A 176 15.47 2.71 14.56
C ALA A 176 14.64 2.79 15.86
N PRO A 177 15.17 2.27 17.00
CA PRO A 177 14.39 2.02 18.21
C PRO A 177 13.71 3.27 18.77
N GLU A 178 14.18 4.46 18.42
CA GLU A 178 13.59 5.74 18.79
C GLU A 178 12.29 6.09 18.05
N ILE A 179 12.05 5.57 16.84
CA ILE A 179 10.88 5.97 16.01
C ILE A 179 9.55 5.58 16.69
N PRO A 180 9.36 4.35 17.21
CA PRO A 180 8.16 4.00 17.98
C PRO A 180 7.92 4.92 19.17
N ALA A 181 8.99 5.33 19.88
CA ALA A 181 8.88 6.25 21.00
C ALA A 181 8.49 7.69 20.56
N GLN A 182 9.03 8.17 19.43
CA GLN A 182 8.66 9.46 18.84
C GLN A 182 7.19 9.47 18.39
N ILE A 183 6.71 8.37 17.80
CA ILE A 183 5.29 8.21 17.45
C ILE A 183 4.42 8.32 18.71
N ALA A 184 4.80 7.60 19.78
CA ALA A 184 4.08 7.63 21.04
C ALA A 184 4.01 9.04 21.64
N ALA A 185 5.15 9.75 21.68
CA ALA A 185 5.24 11.12 22.16
C ALA A 185 4.37 12.08 21.33
N ALA A 186 4.39 11.95 20.00
CA ALA A 186 3.58 12.78 19.10
C ALA A 186 2.07 12.57 19.32
N ILE A 187 1.63 11.32 19.53
CA ILE A 187 0.22 11.01 19.82
C ILE A 187 -0.19 11.57 21.19
N ALA A 188 0.64 11.34 22.22
CA ALA A 188 0.34 11.81 23.57
C ALA A 188 0.28 13.34 23.66
N GLN A 189 1.22 14.02 23.00
CA GLN A 189 1.21 15.49 22.91
C GLN A 189 0.01 16.01 22.11
N ALA A 190 -0.41 15.29 21.06
CA ALA A 190 -1.60 15.66 20.29
C ALA A 190 -2.88 15.53 21.12
N CYS A 191 -2.98 14.54 22.00
CA CYS A 191 -4.23 14.17 22.68
C CYS A 191 -4.03 13.97 24.18
N PRO A 192 -3.68 15.05 24.92
CA PRO A 192 -3.51 14.98 26.37
C PRO A 192 -4.83 14.71 27.09
N LEU A 193 -4.73 14.30 28.37
CA LEU A 193 -5.88 14.18 29.26
C LEU A 193 -6.67 15.50 29.35
N ALA A 194 -7.99 15.39 29.28
CA ALA A 194 -8.95 16.49 29.37
C ALA A 194 -10.29 15.95 29.91
N ASP A 195 -11.28 16.83 30.10
CA ASP A 195 -12.64 16.37 30.44
C ASP A 195 -13.19 15.46 29.33
N ARG A 196 -13.81 14.34 29.72
CA ARG A 196 -14.36 13.31 28.84
C ARG A 196 -15.55 13.81 28.01
N LYS A 197 -16.14 14.97 28.37
CA LYS A 197 -17.21 15.65 27.61
C LYS A 197 -16.71 16.81 26.74
N ASP A 198 -15.42 17.13 26.78
CA ASP A 198 -14.88 18.28 26.06
C ASP A 198 -14.67 17.99 24.56
N ALA A 199 -15.67 18.39 23.76
CA ALA A 199 -15.63 18.28 22.30
C ALA A 199 -14.55 19.19 21.66
N ARG A 200 -14.24 20.34 22.26
CA ARG A 200 -13.19 21.24 21.73
C ARG A 200 -11.81 20.62 21.91
N ALA A 201 -11.55 20.00 23.05
CA ALA A 201 -10.31 19.26 23.28
C ALA A 201 -10.17 18.09 22.30
N ARG A 202 -11.26 17.37 22.02
CA ARG A 202 -11.29 16.29 21.02
C ARG A 202 -10.98 16.82 19.61
N ASP A 203 -11.60 17.92 19.19
CA ASP A 203 -11.37 18.50 17.87
C ASP A 203 -9.94 19.04 17.72
N ALA A 204 -9.39 19.70 18.76
CA ALA A 204 -8.00 20.12 18.77
C ALA A 204 -7.02 18.94 18.67
N CYS A 205 -7.33 17.82 19.35
CA CYS A 205 -6.59 16.58 19.23
C CYS A 205 -6.67 15.99 17.81
N ALA A 206 -7.86 15.93 17.22
CA ALA A 206 -8.04 15.48 15.83
C ALA A 206 -7.23 16.32 14.83
N GLU A 207 -7.22 17.65 14.99
CA GLU A 207 -6.43 18.56 14.15
C GLU A 207 -4.91 18.36 14.31
N ARG A 208 -4.42 18.19 15.54
CA ARG A 208 -3.00 17.91 15.79
C ARG A 208 -2.57 16.55 15.22
N LEU A 209 -3.39 15.51 15.39
CA LEU A 209 -3.16 14.20 14.79
C LEU A 209 -3.17 14.26 13.25
N ALA A 210 -4.06 15.06 12.66
CA ALA A 210 -4.12 15.25 11.22
C ALA A 210 -2.83 15.86 10.66
N ARG A 211 -2.22 16.82 11.36
CA ARG A 211 -1.01 17.55 10.95
C ARG A 211 0.31 16.90 11.37
N SER A 212 0.25 15.76 12.08
CA SER A 212 1.46 15.09 12.56
C SER A 212 2.23 14.45 11.41
N GLU A 213 3.37 15.03 11.06
CA GLU A 213 4.21 14.57 9.96
C GLU A 213 4.76 13.16 10.19
N ILE A 214 5.09 12.79 11.44
CA ILE A 214 5.52 11.43 11.75
C ILE A 214 4.40 10.41 11.54
N LEU A 215 3.14 10.76 11.86
CA LEU A 215 2.00 9.86 11.61
C LEU A 215 1.71 9.75 10.12
N LYS A 216 1.73 10.85 9.37
CA LYS A 216 1.59 10.84 7.90
C LYS A 216 2.67 9.99 7.22
N ALA A 217 3.91 10.09 7.72
CA ALA A 217 5.04 9.37 7.14
C ALA A 217 4.97 7.86 7.38
N ARG A 218 4.48 7.46 8.57
CA ARG A 218 4.60 6.10 9.10
C ARG A 218 3.32 5.29 9.01
N MET A 219 2.13 5.87 9.04
CA MET A 219 0.90 5.10 8.87
C MET A 219 0.77 4.57 7.45
N GLN A 220 0.27 3.34 7.32
CA GLN A 220 0.01 2.70 6.03
C GLN A 220 -1.50 2.53 5.80
N GLU A 221 -1.92 2.66 4.54
CA GLU A 221 -3.26 2.31 4.11
C GLU A 221 -3.30 0.86 3.54
N PRO A 222 -4.32 0.05 3.89
CA PRO A 222 -5.33 0.30 4.90
C PRO A 222 -4.74 0.24 6.31
N PHE A 223 -5.25 1.11 7.19
CA PHE A 223 -4.95 1.07 8.60
C PHE A 223 -5.95 0.16 9.31
N LEU A 224 -5.46 -0.89 9.98
CA LEU A 224 -6.31 -1.86 10.66
C LEU A 224 -6.68 -1.40 12.07
N TRP A 225 -7.97 -1.46 12.42
CA TRP A 225 -8.46 -1.06 13.73
C TRP A 225 -9.38 -2.11 14.34
N GLY A 226 -8.97 -2.65 15.48
CA GLY A 226 -9.68 -3.72 16.17
C GLY A 226 -9.66 -3.56 17.69
N GLY A 227 -10.13 -4.60 18.37
CA GLY A 227 -9.90 -4.75 19.80
C GLY A 227 -9.33 -6.12 20.06
N GLN A 228 -8.38 -6.20 20.97
CA GLN A 228 -7.83 -7.48 21.37
C GLN A 228 -8.93 -8.37 21.91
N LYS A 229 -8.96 -9.62 21.46
CA LYS A 229 -9.77 -10.67 22.08
C LYS A 229 -9.07 -11.26 23.30
N VAL A 230 -7.76 -11.44 23.17
CA VAL A 230 -6.87 -11.98 24.20
C VAL A 230 -5.76 -10.97 24.43
N ALA A 231 -5.46 -10.66 25.69
CA ALA A 231 -4.37 -9.77 26.02
C ALA A 231 -3.04 -10.35 25.53
N GLY A 232 -2.20 -9.52 24.89
CA GLY A 232 -0.93 -9.95 24.31
C GLY A 232 -1.03 -10.56 22.91
N ASP A 233 -2.24 -10.71 22.35
CA ASP A 233 -2.41 -11.05 20.94
C ASP A 233 -2.38 -9.78 20.08
N TYR A 234 -1.45 -9.73 19.14
CA TYR A 234 -1.22 -8.58 18.25
C TYR A 234 -1.36 -8.93 16.77
N ASP A 235 -1.98 -10.08 16.44
CA ASP A 235 -2.20 -10.48 15.06
C ASP A 235 -3.32 -9.65 14.41
N LEU A 236 -2.94 -8.59 13.70
CA LEU A 236 -3.88 -7.71 12.99
C LEU A 236 -4.59 -8.39 11.82
N GLU A 237 -3.95 -9.37 11.17
CA GLU A 237 -4.42 -9.95 9.91
C GLU A 237 -5.50 -11.02 10.16
N HIS A 238 -5.38 -11.76 11.26
CA HIS A 238 -6.34 -12.79 11.66
C HIS A 238 -7.33 -12.34 12.73
N SER A 239 -7.14 -11.17 13.34
CA SER A 239 -8.12 -10.58 14.28
C SER A 239 -9.26 -9.85 13.57
N PRO A 240 -10.50 -9.92 14.10
CA PRO A 240 -11.60 -9.09 13.63
C PRO A 240 -11.26 -7.60 13.76
N SER A 241 -11.13 -6.95 12.61
CA SER A 241 -10.72 -5.57 12.47
C SER A 241 -11.55 -4.86 11.41
N ASN A 242 -11.44 -3.54 11.41
CA ASN A 242 -11.97 -2.69 10.36
C ASN A 242 -10.80 -2.05 9.63
N ARG A 243 -10.99 -1.77 8.35
CA ARG A 243 -10.03 -1.04 7.54
C ARG A 243 -10.40 0.42 7.50
N PHE A 244 -9.39 1.27 7.60
CA PHE A 244 -9.55 2.71 7.46
C PHE A 244 -8.46 3.34 6.61
N ASN A 245 -8.82 4.42 5.94
CA ASN A 245 -7.84 5.42 5.54
C ASN A 245 -7.14 6.00 6.79
N PRO A 246 -5.80 6.14 6.81
CA PRO A 246 -5.07 6.65 7.96
C PRO A 246 -5.54 8.00 8.51
N LEU A 247 -5.87 8.96 7.64
CA LEU A 247 -6.37 10.28 8.04
C LEU A 247 -7.74 10.15 8.71
N ALA A 248 -8.64 9.36 8.12
CA ALA A 248 -9.95 9.08 8.69
C ALA A 248 -9.82 8.44 10.08
N TRP A 249 -9.01 7.39 10.23
CA TRP A 249 -8.85 6.72 11.51
C TRP A 249 -8.31 7.65 12.60
N ARG A 250 -7.25 8.41 12.33
CA ARG A 250 -6.62 9.25 13.35
C ARG A 250 -7.51 10.42 13.78
N LYS A 251 -8.24 11.05 12.86
CA LYS A 251 -9.19 12.12 13.22
C LYS A 251 -10.44 11.59 13.91
N MET A 252 -10.94 10.40 13.53
CA MET A 252 -12.23 9.91 14.01
C MET A 252 -12.14 9.02 15.25
N TYR A 253 -11.22 8.05 15.24
CA TYR A 253 -11.13 7.01 16.28
C TYR A 253 -10.04 7.34 17.30
N LEU A 254 -8.84 7.67 16.85
CA LEU A 254 -7.74 7.96 17.79
C LEU A 254 -8.04 9.21 18.64
N SER A 255 -8.74 10.19 18.09
CA SER A 255 -9.11 11.41 18.82
C SER A 255 -10.11 11.22 19.97
N LEU A 256 -10.79 10.07 20.02
CA LEU A 256 -11.66 9.69 21.13
C LEU A 256 -10.88 9.20 22.35
N PHE A 257 -9.58 8.98 22.22
CA PHE A 257 -8.71 8.59 23.31
C PHE A 257 -7.84 9.77 23.76
N MET A 258 -7.49 9.74 25.04
CA MET A 258 -6.63 10.69 25.71
C MET A 258 -5.50 9.94 26.37
N PHE A 259 -4.29 10.49 26.33
CA PHE A 259 -3.09 9.80 26.77
C PHE A 259 -2.38 10.60 27.84
N ASP A 260 -1.86 9.90 28.85
CA ASP A 260 -1.12 10.49 29.97
C ASP A 260 0.39 10.64 29.67
N GLY A 261 0.86 10.03 28.58
CA GLY A 261 2.26 10.06 28.16
C GLY A 261 3.12 8.94 28.74
N ASN A 262 2.57 8.07 29.59
CA ASN A 262 3.27 6.93 30.20
C ASN A 262 3.39 5.73 29.23
N ASN A 263 3.79 6.02 28.00
CA ASN A 263 3.83 5.05 26.92
C ASN A 263 5.02 4.09 27.10
N ARG A 264 4.85 2.83 26.69
CA ARG A 264 5.94 1.84 26.62
C ARG A 264 6.05 1.28 25.20
N VAL A 265 7.25 0.84 24.84
CA VAL A 265 7.51 0.19 23.56
C VAL A 265 8.01 -1.23 23.85
N GLU A 266 7.37 -2.21 23.25
CA GLU A 266 7.68 -3.64 23.42
C GLU A 266 8.03 -4.26 22.08
N LYS A 267 9.12 -5.03 22.00
CA LYS A 267 9.43 -5.82 20.80
C LYS A 267 8.79 -7.20 20.91
N VAL A 268 7.96 -7.58 19.95
CA VAL A 268 7.26 -8.88 19.92
C VAL A 268 7.51 -9.53 18.56
N GLY A 269 8.44 -10.49 18.48
CA GLY A 269 8.82 -11.10 17.20
C GLY A 269 9.42 -10.08 16.23
N ASP A 270 8.87 -10.00 15.01
CA ASP A 270 9.30 -9.06 13.97
C ASP A 270 8.68 -7.65 14.12
N GLN A 271 7.63 -7.53 14.93
CA GLN A 271 6.90 -6.28 15.16
C GLN A 271 7.30 -5.60 16.48
N THR A 272 6.99 -4.32 16.56
CA THR A 272 7.15 -3.48 17.74
C THR A 272 5.78 -2.93 18.13
N ILE A 273 5.39 -3.13 19.37
CA ILE A 273 4.11 -2.70 19.93
C ILE A 273 4.33 -1.40 20.70
N ILE A 274 3.59 -0.35 20.32
CA ILE A 274 3.57 0.93 21.02
C ILE A 274 2.35 0.92 21.93
N HIS A 275 2.58 0.77 23.21
CA HIS A 275 1.55 0.77 24.23
C HIS A 275 1.27 2.18 24.73
N MET A 276 0.04 2.62 24.56
CA MET A 276 -0.41 3.95 24.92
C MET A 276 -1.51 3.84 25.99
N PRO A 277 -1.21 4.00 27.29
CA PRO A 277 -2.23 4.10 28.31
C PRO A 277 -3.24 5.20 27.96
N ALA A 278 -4.52 4.83 27.98
CA ALA A 278 -5.56 5.62 27.37
C ALA A 278 -6.82 5.74 28.24
N GLN A 279 -7.48 6.90 28.12
CA GLN A 279 -8.83 7.11 28.61
C GLN A 279 -9.75 7.49 27.45
N PHE A 280 -10.92 6.87 27.40
CA PHE A 280 -11.90 7.13 26.35
C PHE A 280 -12.84 8.30 26.71
N ARG A 281 -13.08 9.18 25.74
CA ARG A 281 -14.00 10.33 25.81
C ARG A 281 -15.46 9.89 25.69
N GLY A 282 -15.94 9.11 26.65
CA GLY A 282 -17.28 8.50 26.61
C GLY A 282 -18.46 9.43 26.88
N GLN A 283 -18.22 10.71 27.21
CA GLN A 283 -19.25 11.66 27.61
C GLN A 283 -19.50 12.77 26.56
N LEU A 284 -18.92 12.65 25.36
CA LEU A 284 -19.18 13.56 24.24
C LEU A 284 -20.61 13.43 23.72
N ASP A 285 -21.14 14.42 23.00
CA ASP A 285 -22.43 14.31 22.33
C ASP A 285 -22.46 13.18 21.28
N SER A 286 -23.64 12.63 20.97
CA SER A 286 -23.78 11.49 20.05
C SER A 286 -23.17 11.70 18.67
N GLY A 287 -23.18 12.95 18.17
CA GLY A 287 -22.61 13.32 16.87
C GLY A 287 -21.08 13.25 16.79
N GLU A 288 -20.42 13.12 17.94
CA GLU A 288 -18.96 13.13 18.09
C GLU A 288 -18.33 11.74 17.86
N TYR A 289 -19.15 10.70 17.76
CA TYR A 289 -18.67 9.33 17.54
C TYR A 289 -18.82 8.93 16.05
N PRO A 290 -17.89 8.11 15.52
CA PRO A 290 -17.92 7.60 14.14
C PRO A 290 -19.23 6.92 13.74
N TYR A 291 -19.90 6.34 14.73
CA TYR A 291 -21.25 5.80 14.66
C TYR A 291 -21.72 5.58 16.10
N PRO A 292 -23.01 5.28 16.32
CA PRO A 292 -23.56 4.99 17.64
C PRO A 292 -22.95 3.71 18.26
N PHE A 293 -21.78 3.80 18.90
CA PHE A 293 -21.10 2.64 19.51
C PHE A 293 -22.00 1.88 20.50
N TRP A 294 -22.96 2.59 21.12
CA TRP A 294 -23.97 2.09 22.04
C TRP A 294 -25.13 1.33 21.38
N HIS A 295 -25.09 1.10 20.06
CA HIS A 295 -25.94 0.07 19.43
C HIS A 295 -25.71 -1.33 20.02
N SER A 296 -24.52 -1.54 20.62
CA SER A 296 -24.14 -2.73 21.36
C SER A 296 -23.59 -2.31 22.72
N GLU A 297 -24.25 -2.73 23.80
CA GLU A 297 -23.80 -2.44 25.18
C GLU A 297 -22.37 -2.91 25.41
N LYS A 298 -22.06 -4.15 24.99
CA LYS A 298 -20.70 -4.69 25.09
C LYS A 298 -19.68 -3.81 24.36
N LYS A 299 -19.96 -3.39 23.13
CA LYS A 299 -19.03 -2.53 22.37
C LYS A 299 -18.81 -1.21 23.11
N TRP A 300 -19.88 -0.59 23.59
CA TRP A 300 -19.80 0.67 24.31
C TRP A 300 -18.98 0.56 25.61
N ASP A 301 -19.18 -0.51 26.37
CA ASP A 301 -18.40 -0.80 27.58
C ASP A 301 -16.92 -1.08 27.24
N ASP A 302 -16.64 -1.84 26.18
CA ASP A 302 -15.27 -2.14 25.73
C ASP A 302 -14.49 -0.83 25.42
N TYR A 303 -15.15 0.17 24.83
CA TYR A 303 -14.51 1.48 24.60
C TYR A 303 -14.32 2.26 25.90
N ASN A 304 -15.37 2.37 26.74
CA ASN A 304 -15.31 3.17 27.97
C ASN A 304 -14.29 2.66 28.99
N TYR A 305 -14.14 1.35 29.07
CA TYR A 305 -13.23 0.71 30.02
C TYR A 305 -11.87 0.36 29.43
N SER A 306 -11.60 0.67 28.16
CA SER A 306 -10.29 0.46 27.54
C SER A 306 -9.18 1.12 28.37
N THR A 307 -8.13 0.37 28.65
CA THR A 307 -6.99 0.82 29.47
C THR A 307 -5.84 1.35 28.62
N GLU A 308 -5.68 0.83 27.40
CA GLU A 308 -4.67 1.29 26.46
C GLU A 308 -5.11 1.15 25.00
N VAL A 309 -4.45 1.92 24.14
CA VAL A 309 -4.41 1.72 22.68
C VAL A 309 -3.02 1.20 22.34
N MET A 310 -2.94 0.08 21.61
CA MET A 310 -1.67 -0.50 21.19
C MET A 310 -1.52 -0.34 19.69
N LEU A 311 -0.46 0.35 19.23
CA LEU A 311 -0.15 0.45 17.81
C LEU A 311 0.86 -0.62 17.41
N VAL A 312 0.63 -1.26 16.27
CA VAL A 312 1.50 -2.29 15.72
C VAL A 312 2.40 -1.67 14.65
N TYR A 313 3.69 -1.64 14.95
CA TYR A 313 4.72 -1.10 14.08
C TYR A 313 5.58 -2.23 13.49
N ARG A 314 5.63 -2.35 12.17
CA ARG A 314 6.39 -3.39 11.46
C ARG A 314 6.92 -2.84 10.14
N GLU A 315 8.17 -3.17 9.80
CA GLU A 315 8.84 -2.72 8.58
C GLU A 315 8.70 -1.19 8.40
N GLY A 316 8.84 -0.45 9.50
CA GLY A 316 8.76 1.00 9.43
C GLY A 316 7.42 1.68 9.40
N LYS A 317 6.37 0.89 9.39
CA LYS A 317 5.01 1.37 9.16
C LYS A 317 4.14 0.99 10.34
N LEU A 318 3.24 1.91 10.71
CA LEU A 318 2.11 1.56 11.56
C LEU A 318 1.08 0.85 10.68
N ARG A 319 0.92 -0.45 10.91
CA ARG A 319 0.01 -1.32 10.16
C ARG A 319 -1.43 -1.25 10.69
N GLY A 320 -1.57 -0.93 11.99
CA GLY A 320 -2.86 -0.87 12.65
C GLY A 320 -2.72 -0.63 14.14
N ALA A 321 -3.86 -0.70 14.82
CA ALA A 321 -3.93 -0.59 16.27
C ALA A 321 -5.09 -1.40 16.87
N PHE A 322 -4.95 -1.69 18.16
CA PHE A 322 -5.96 -2.33 18.98
C PHE A 322 -6.35 -1.46 20.18
N ARG A 323 -7.60 -1.58 20.61
CA ARG A 323 -7.97 -1.31 22.01
C ARG A 323 -7.68 -2.54 22.88
N SER A 324 -7.34 -2.31 24.13
CA SER A 324 -6.99 -3.37 25.09
C SER A 324 -8.14 -4.33 25.38
N ALA A 325 -7.83 -5.61 25.53
CA ALA A 325 -8.75 -6.59 26.13
C ALA A 325 -8.93 -6.35 27.64
N VAL A 326 -7.91 -5.77 28.28
CA VAL A 326 -7.92 -5.38 29.69
C VAL A 326 -8.84 -4.17 29.88
N ALA A 327 -9.78 -4.30 30.82
CA ALA A 327 -10.82 -3.31 31.09
C ALA A 327 -10.71 -2.77 32.53
N ASP A 328 -10.70 -1.44 32.68
CA ASP A 328 -10.77 -0.76 33.97
C ASP A 328 -12.22 -0.46 34.34
N LYS A 329 -12.85 -1.42 35.01
CA LYS A 329 -14.26 -1.34 35.47
C LYS A 329 -14.43 -0.50 36.74
N THR A 330 -13.35 0.09 37.29
CA THR A 330 -13.48 1.02 38.41
C THR A 330 -14.03 2.38 37.98
N ARG A 331 -14.00 2.67 36.67
CA ARG A 331 -14.55 3.89 36.08
C ARG A 331 -16.08 3.89 36.13
N PRO A 332 -16.73 5.06 36.30
CA PRO A 332 -18.18 5.14 36.25
C PRO A 332 -18.76 4.67 34.90
N LYS A 333 -19.81 3.85 34.96
CA LYS A 333 -20.55 3.41 33.76
C LYS A 333 -21.21 4.62 33.10
N VAL A 334 -21.03 4.73 31.78
CA VAL A 334 -21.71 5.76 30.98
C VAL A 334 -22.89 5.10 30.28
N VAL A 335 -24.11 5.42 30.70
CA VAL A 335 -25.33 4.82 30.14
C VAL A 335 -25.77 5.59 28.89
N ARG A 336 -26.13 4.86 27.83
CA ARG A 336 -26.75 5.39 26.61
C ARG A 336 -27.84 4.46 26.11
N THR A 337 -28.89 5.04 25.56
CA THR A 337 -29.99 4.29 24.94
C THR A 337 -29.84 4.32 23.42
N TRP A 338 -29.98 3.16 22.79
CA TRP A 338 -29.98 3.06 21.34
C TRP A 338 -31.36 3.39 20.78
N ASP A 339 -31.43 4.37 19.88
CA ASP A 339 -32.67 4.85 19.25
C ASP A 339 -32.89 4.24 17.85
N HIS A 340 -32.11 3.22 17.49
CA HIS A 340 -32.14 2.55 16.19
C HIS A 340 -31.80 3.44 14.98
N LYS A 341 -31.16 4.60 15.19
CA LYS A 341 -30.79 5.53 14.11
C LYS A 341 -29.29 5.60 13.88
N TRP A 342 -28.87 5.12 12.71
CA TRP A 342 -27.48 5.26 12.25
C TRP A 342 -27.15 6.67 11.78
N HIS A 343 -28.16 7.40 11.32
CA HIS A 343 -28.06 8.79 10.89
C HIS A 343 -29.26 9.56 11.44
N TRP A 344 -29.02 10.82 11.76
CA TRP A 344 -30.08 11.73 12.20
C TRP A 344 -29.74 13.15 11.76
N PHE A 345 -30.69 14.05 11.95
CA PHE A 345 -30.47 15.47 11.76
C PHE A 345 -30.40 16.16 13.11
N LYS A 346 -29.42 17.05 13.28
CA LYS A 346 -29.37 17.91 14.45
C LYS A 346 -30.43 19.03 14.28
N PRO A 347 -31.35 19.19 15.25
CA PRO A 347 -32.31 20.29 15.22
C PRO A 347 -31.55 21.63 15.26
N GLY A 348 -31.86 22.53 14.33
CA GLY A 348 -31.41 23.92 14.38
C GLY A 348 -32.17 24.75 15.42
N ALA A 349 -31.76 26.01 15.60
CA ALA A 349 -32.42 26.95 16.51
C ALA A 349 -33.90 27.18 16.18
N THR A 350 -34.30 26.96 14.92
CA THR A 350 -35.67 27.09 14.40
C THR A 350 -36.39 25.74 14.27
N HIS A 351 -35.88 24.66 14.88
CA HIS A 351 -36.34 23.27 14.71
C HIS A 351 -36.21 22.69 13.29
N GLU A 352 -35.70 23.45 12.32
CA GLU A 352 -35.33 22.92 11.01
C GLU A 352 -34.10 22.03 11.10
N ALA A 353 -34.07 20.94 10.34
CA ALA A 353 -32.93 20.04 10.26
C ALA A 353 -31.74 20.75 9.58
N THR A 354 -30.69 21.09 10.33
CA THR A 354 -29.59 21.93 9.83
C THR A 354 -28.32 21.16 9.47
N GLN A 355 -28.10 19.99 10.08
CA GLN A 355 -26.86 19.22 9.89
C GLN A 355 -27.10 17.71 9.99
N THR A 356 -26.53 16.94 9.06
CA THR A 356 -26.50 15.48 9.12
C THR A 356 -25.50 14.99 10.16
N GLU A 357 -25.89 13.98 10.92
CA GLU A 357 -25.10 13.37 11.98
C GLU A 357 -24.83 11.87 11.71
N PRO A 358 -23.70 11.30 12.18
CA PRO A 358 -22.69 11.93 13.03
C PRO A 358 -21.77 12.89 12.26
N ARG A 359 -21.61 14.12 12.73
CA ARG A 359 -20.88 15.19 12.05
C ARG A 359 -19.43 14.81 11.75
N VAL A 360 -18.83 14.01 12.62
CA VAL A 360 -17.43 13.57 12.51
C VAL A 360 -17.19 12.63 11.34
N THR A 361 -18.26 12.13 10.71
CA THR A 361 -18.21 11.27 9.53
C THR A 361 -18.23 12.04 8.20
N LEU A 362 -18.52 13.33 8.26
CA LEU A 362 -18.60 14.20 7.08
C LEU A 362 -17.21 14.65 6.64
N TYR A 363 -17.04 14.90 5.35
CA TYR A 363 -15.78 15.42 4.79
C TYR A 363 -15.42 16.81 5.33
N SER A 364 -16.41 17.63 5.68
CA SER A 364 -16.20 18.93 6.33
C SER A 364 -15.54 18.83 7.72
N SER A 365 -15.64 17.67 8.39
CA SER A 365 -14.94 17.41 9.64
C SER A 365 -13.56 16.75 9.43
N LEU A 366 -13.35 16.14 8.26
CA LEU A 366 -12.11 15.43 7.94
C LEU A 366 -11.05 16.36 7.34
N PHE A 367 -11.42 17.10 6.30
CA PHE A 367 -10.52 17.92 5.47
C PHE A 367 -10.48 19.37 5.95
N THR A 368 -9.42 20.11 5.60
CA THR A 368 -9.37 21.54 5.90
C THR A 368 -10.40 22.31 5.08
N PRO A 369 -11.00 23.41 5.60
CA PRO A 369 -11.95 24.23 4.83
C PRO A 369 -11.38 24.84 3.55
N LYS A 370 -10.05 24.89 3.42
CA LYS A 370 -9.34 25.40 2.22
C LYS A 370 -9.24 24.38 1.09
N ASN A 371 -9.58 23.12 1.34
CA ASN A 371 -9.44 22.04 0.36
C ASN A 371 -10.53 22.17 -0.73
N PRO A 372 -10.16 22.52 -1.97
CA PRO A 372 -11.15 22.85 -3.01
C PRO A 372 -11.93 21.62 -3.51
N HIS A 373 -11.41 20.42 -3.25
CA HIS A 373 -11.97 19.17 -3.76
C HIS A 373 -13.12 18.64 -2.88
N VAL A 374 -13.29 19.15 -1.65
CA VAL A 374 -14.23 18.59 -0.65
C VAL A 374 -15.69 18.61 -1.11
N LYS A 375 -16.12 19.68 -1.77
CA LYS A 375 -17.50 19.81 -2.25
C LYS A 375 -17.80 18.81 -3.38
N GLU A 376 -16.87 18.68 -4.32
CA GLU A 376 -16.97 17.71 -5.41
C GLU A 376 -16.92 16.27 -4.87
N LEU A 377 -16.05 16.01 -3.90
CA LEU A 377 -15.91 14.71 -3.24
C LEU A 377 -17.19 14.27 -2.53
N ASP A 378 -17.86 15.19 -1.81
CA ASP A 378 -19.14 14.89 -1.18
C ASP A 378 -20.22 14.54 -2.23
N SER A 379 -20.26 15.26 -3.36
CA SER A 379 -21.15 14.94 -4.47
C SER A 379 -20.85 13.57 -5.08
N ALA A 380 -19.57 13.26 -5.31
CA ALA A 380 -19.13 11.98 -5.86
C ALA A 380 -19.49 10.81 -4.94
N TYR A 381 -19.24 10.96 -3.63
CA TYR A 381 -19.67 9.97 -2.63
C TYR A 381 -21.18 9.76 -2.63
N ARG A 382 -21.99 10.83 -2.69
CA ARG A 382 -23.46 10.69 -2.71
C ARG A 382 -23.95 9.93 -3.93
N LYS A 383 -23.39 10.21 -5.12
CA LYS A 383 -23.72 9.46 -6.34
C LYS A 383 -23.33 7.98 -6.20
N LEU A 384 -22.13 7.72 -5.69
CA LEU A 384 -21.66 6.35 -5.44
C LEU A 384 -22.54 5.61 -4.41
N ALA A 385 -22.95 6.30 -3.34
CA ALA A 385 -23.81 5.78 -2.29
C ALA A 385 -25.22 5.42 -2.81
N LEU A 386 -25.77 6.15 -3.78
CA LEU A 386 -27.00 5.77 -4.47
C LEU A 386 -26.82 4.43 -5.23
N GLY A 387 -25.67 4.26 -5.89
CA GLY A 387 -25.28 3.00 -6.51
C GLY A 387 -25.18 1.86 -5.50
N PHE A 388 -24.50 2.09 -4.36
CA PHE A 388 -24.41 1.11 -3.27
C PHE A 388 -25.77 0.71 -2.70
N ASN A 389 -26.70 1.64 -2.60
CA ASN A 389 -28.05 1.34 -2.14
C ASN A 389 -28.78 0.40 -3.11
N ARG A 390 -28.63 0.61 -4.43
CA ARG A 390 -29.24 -0.24 -5.46
C ARG A 390 -28.77 -1.70 -5.38
N TYR A 391 -27.50 -1.93 -5.06
CA TYR A 391 -26.91 -3.27 -4.90
C TYR A 391 -26.72 -3.68 -3.43
N LYS A 392 -27.42 -3.03 -2.50
CA LYS A 392 -27.47 -3.40 -1.08
C LYS A 392 -26.10 -3.52 -0.39
N CYS A 393 -25.08 -2.78 -0.83
CA CYS A 393 -23.75 -2.86 -0.24
C CYS A 393 -23.77 -2.53 1.27
N PHE A 394 -24.71 -1.69 1.72
CA PHE A 394 -24.88 -1.35 3.12
C PHE A 394 -25.42 -2.49 4.00
N GLU A 395 -25.93 -3.59 3.44
CA GLU A 395 -26.31 -4.75 4.27
C GLU A 395 -25.06 -5.40 4.91
N CYS A 396 -23.92 -5.39 4.20
CA CYS A 396 -22.66 -5.99 4.66
C CYS A 396 -21.64 -4.94 5.13
N HIS A 397 -21.56 -3.78 4.48
CA HIS A 397 -20.56 -2.74 4.74
C HIS A 397 -21.01 -1.69 5.76
N THR A 398 -21.51 -2.15 6.91
CA THR A 398 -21.97 -1.29 8.02
C THR A 398 -21.37 -1.67 9.38
N PRO A 399 -21.35 -0.73 10.35
CA PRO A 399 -20.82 -0.98 11.69
C PRO A 399 -21.48 -2.09 12.50
N ALA A 400 -22.64 -2.59 12.07
CA ALA A 400 -23.32 -3.73 12.67
C ALA A 400 -22.64 -5.07 12.34
N ASN A 401 -21.92 -5.16 11.20
CA ASN A 401 -21.24 -6.36 10.73
C ASN A 401 -22.12 -7.62 10.70
N TYR A 402 -23.32 -7.54 10.12
CA TYR A 402 -24.24 -8.69 10.07
C TYR A 402 -23.63 -9.90 9.34
N ALA A 403 -22.79 -9.66 8.34
CA ALA A 403 -22.07 -10.68 7.58
C ALA A 403 -20.84 -11.26 8.32
N LYS A 404 -20.53 -10.80 9.55
CA LYS A 404 -19.39 -11.27 10.37
C LYS A 404 -18.05 -11.27 9.63
N MET A 405 -17.82 -10.25 8.80
CA MET A 405 -16.57 -10.10 8.04
C MET A 405 -15.40 -9.86 9.00
N ASN A 406 -14.26 -10.49 8.72
CA ASN A 406 -13.07 -10.36 9.56
C ASN A 406 -12.36 -9.01 9.39
N MET A 407 -12.31 -8.49 8.16
CA MET A 407 -11.75 -7.18 7.84
C MET A 407 -12.81 -6.35 7.14
N LEU A 408 -13.54 -5.57 7.94
CA LEU A 408 -14.73 -4.84 7.51
C LEU A 408 -14.39 -3.45 6.98
N GLU A 409 -14.99 -3.09 5.85
CA GLU A 409 -14.96 -1.75 5.27
C GLU A 409 -16.35 -1.12 5.41
N PHE A 410 -16.40 0.14 5.81
CA PHE A 410 -17.66 0.87 5.97
C PHE A 410 -17.89 1.82 4.81
N PHE A 411 -19.07 1.72 4.19
CA PHE A 411 -19.45 2.59 3.08
C PHE A 411 -20.64 3.49 3.40
N ASN A 412 -21.30 3.29 4.54
CA ASN A 412 -22.50 4.04 4.94
C ASN A 412 -22.20 5.47 5.43
N TYR A 413 -20.93 5.84 5.56
CA TYR A 413 -20.48 7.16 5.97
C TYR A 413 -19.38 7.69 5.03
N PRO A 414 -19.39 9.00 4.68
CA PRO A 414 -18.50 9.56 3.67
C PRO A 414 -17.02 9.28 3.92
N ASN A 415 -16.48 9.72 5.06
CA ASN A 415 -15.05 9.59 5.31
C ASN A 415 -14.57 8.14 5.51
N GLN A 416 -15.45 7.23 5.89
CA GLN A 416 -15.09 5.82 6.04
C GLN A 416 -14.96 5.13 4.67
N ALA A 417 -15.75 5.59 3.68
CA ALA A 417 -15.69 5.08 2.30
C ALA A 417 -14.37 5.39 1.59
N LEU A 418 -13.58 6.36 2.07
CA LEU A 418 -12.25 6.67 1.52
C LEU A 418 -11.31 5.45 1.47
N THR A 419 -11.43 4.58 2.46
CA THR A 419 -10.64 3.34 2.57
C THR A 419 -10.90 2.41 1.38
N GLY A 420 -12.15 2.34 0.92
CA GLY A 420 -12.54 1.45 -0.16
C GLY A 420 -12.18 1.98 -1.54
N ARG A 421 -11.71 3.23 -1.69
CA ARG A 421 -11.64 3.92 -2.99
C ARG A 421 -10.87 3.15 -4.06
N ASN A 422 -9.84 2.39 -3.68
CA ASN A 422 -9.08 1.54 -4.61
C ASN A 422 -9.74 0.17 -4.76
N ARG A 423 -10.11 -0.45 -3.63
CA ARG A 423 -10.63 -1.83 -3.60
C ARG A 423 -11.98 -1.97 -4.28
N ILE A 424 -12.86 -0.97 -4.18
CA ILE A 424 -14.16 -0.96 -4.85
C ILE A 424 -13.98 -1.14 -6.36
N ILE A 425 -13.00 -0.45 -6.96
CA ILE A 425 -12.71 -0.55 -8.39
C ILE A 425 -12.28 -1.98 -8.74
N ALA A 426 -11.30 -2.53 -8.01
CA ALA A 426 -10.81 -3.90 -8.24
C ALA A 426 -11.94 -4.94 -8.10
N VAL A 427 -12.77 -4.81 -7.06
CA VAL A 427 -13.92 -5.68 -6.80
C VAL A 427 -14.96 -5.62 -7.91
N LEU A 428 -15.23 -4.44 -8.46
CA LEU A 428 -16.18 -4.25 -9.56
C LEU A 428 -15.62 -4.72 -10.91
N GLU A 429 -14.31 -4.59 -11.13
CA GLU A 429 -13.61 -5.12 -12.31
C GLU A 429 -13.57 -6.65 -12.30
N ASP A 430 -13.20 -7.24 -11.16
CA ASP A 430 -13.17 -8.70 -10.95
C ASP A 430 -14.58 -9.31 -10.84
N ASN A 431 -15.59 -8.46 -10.65
CA ASN A 431 -16.99 -8.83 -10.36
C ASN A 431 -17.10 -9.85 -9.21
N ALA A 432 -16.28 -9.68 -8.17
CA ALA A 432 -16.15 -10.63 -7.07
C ALA A 432 -16.45 -9.93 -5.73
N MET A 433 -17.63 -10.19 -5.16
CA MET A 433 -18.08 -9.60 -3.89
C MET A 433 -18.38 -10.64 -2.79
N PRO A 434 -17.38 -11.42 -2.30
CA PRO A 434 -17.62 -12.36 -1.21
C PRO A 434 -18.29 -11.70 0.01
N PRO A 435 -19.33 -12.32 0.62
CA PRO A 435 -19.77 -13.71 0.44
C PRO A 435 -20.80 -13.92 -0.69
N ILE A 436 -21.18 -12.89 -1.44
CA ILE A 436 -22.16 -12.97 -2.52
C ILE A 436 -21.48 -12.94 -3.90
N ASP A 437 -22.27 -13.19 -4.95
CA ASP A 437 -21.82 -12.97 -6.32
C ASP A 437 -21.79 -11.46 -6.65
N GLY A 438 -21.04 -11.09 -7.68
CA GLY A 438 -20.93 -9.71 -8.14
C GLY A 438 -22.22 -9.16 -8.76
N ILE A 439 -22.09 -8.01 -9.44
CA ILE A 439 -23.21 -7.37 -10.14
C ILE A 439 -23.46 -8.09 -11.47
N GLU A 440 -24.66 -8.63 -11.63
CA GLU A 440 -25.06 -9.43 -12.79
C GLU A 440 -25.15 -8.62 -14.09
N ASP A 441 -25.87 -7.48 -14.10
CA ASP A 441 -26.01 -6.63 -15.30
C ASP A 441 -24.67 -5.89 -15.58
N PRO A 442 -24.02 -6.15 -16.73
CA PRO A 442 -22.74 -5.51 -17.06
C PRO A 442 -22.81 -3.98 -17.19
N ARG A 443 -23.93 -3.41 -17.62
CA ARG A 443 -24.10 -1.95 -17.78
C ARG A 443 -24.20 -1.26 -16.44
N ASP A 444 -24.94 -1.88 -15.53
CA ASP A 444 -25.07 -1.47 -14.14
C ASP A 444 -23.72 -1.53 -13.41
N ARG A 445 -22.97 -2.62 -13.61
CA ARG A 445 -21.61 -2.76 -13.10
C ARG A 445 -20.68 -1.68 -13.65
N GLN A 446 -20.74 -1.42 -14.96
CA GLN A 446 -19.96 -0.38 -15.61
C GLN A 446 -20.30 1.02 -15.07
N THR A 447 -21.58 1.31 -14.85
CA THR A 447 -22.03 2.58 -14.26
C THR A 447 -21.46 2.77 -12.85
N LEU A 448 -21.52 1.72 -12.02
CA LEU A 448 -20.98 1.79 -10.66
C LEU A 448 -19.44 1.91 -10.65
N LEU A 449 -18.77 1.25 -11.59
CA LEU A 449 -17.33 1.33 -11.77
C LEU A 449 -16.88 2.75 -12.16
N GLU A 450 -17.62 3.43 -13.04
CA GLU A 450 -17.37 4.83 -13.39
C GLU A 450 -17.53 5.75 -12.18
N LEU A 451 -18.62 5.59 -11.41
CA LEU A 451 -18.82 6.34 -10.16
C LEU A 451 -17.70 6.08 -9.15
N ALA A 452 -17.21 4.85 -9.04
CA ALA A 452 -16.10 4.49 -8.15
C ALA A 452 -14.77 5.12 -8.60
N ARG A 453 -14.50 5.15 -9.91
CA ARG A 453 -13.30 5.79 -10.49
C ARG A 453 -13.33 7.31 -10.29
N ASP A 454 -14.47 7.95 -10.49
CA ASP A 454 -14.65 9.38 -10.21
C ASP A 454 -14.45 9.68 -8.73
N PHE A 455 -15.08 8.90 -7.85
CA PHE A 455 -14.91 9.01 -6.41
C PHE A 455 -13.44 8.89 -6.00
N LYS A 456 -12.72 7.87 -6.50
CA LYS A 456 -11.29 7.69 -6.23
C LYS A 456 -10.46 8.89 -6.70
N ARG A 457 -10.65 9.34 -7.95
CA ARG A 457 -9.89 10.46 -8.52
C ARG A 457 -9.99 11.70 -7.63
N ILE A 458 -11.22 12.08 -7.27
CA ILE A 458 -11.47 13.27 -6.44
C ILE A 458 -10.98 13.05 -5.01
N ALA A 459 -11.13 11.84 -4.46
CA ALA A 459 -10.63 11.49 -3.13
C ALA A 459 -9.10 11.60 -3.05
N ASP A 460 -8.39 11.15 -4.08
CA ASP A 460 -6.94 11.24 -4.18
C ASP A 460 -6.47 12.70 -4.29
N GLU A 461 -7.19 13.55 -5.04
CA GLU A 461 -6.92 14.99 -5.10
C GLU A 461 -7.11 15.65 -3.72
N ALA A 462 -8.21 15.33 -3.03
CA ALA A 462 -8.50 15.85 -1.69
C ALA A 462 -7.45 15.40 -0.65
N LEU A 463 -7.03 14.13 -0.68
CA LEU A 463 -5.99 13.58 0.20
C LEU A 463 -4.62 14.18 -0.10
N LYS A 464 -4.28 14.34 -1.38
CA LYS A 464 -3.03 14.97 -1.81
C LYS A 464 -2.93 16.43 -1.34
N PHE A 465 -4.05 17.17 -1.35
CA PHE A 465 -4.10 18.54 -0.82
C PHE A 465 -3.73 18.62 0.67
N GLU A 466 -4.05 17.59 1.47
CA GLU A 466 -3.68 17.51 2.89
C GLU A 466 -2.25 16.97 3.13
N ASN A 467 -1.50 16.71 2.05
CA ASN A 467 -0.21 16.02 2.07
C ASN A 467 -0.30 14.58 2.61
N GLU A 468 -1.40 13.87 2.37
CA GLU A 468 -1.50 12.43 2.66
C GLU A 468 -0.81 11.59 1.59
N LYS A 469 -0.25 10.44 2.02
CA LYS A 469 0.25 9.43 1.09
C LYS A 469 -0.92 8.65 0.49
N LEU A 470 -0.80 8.34 -0.81
CA LEU A 470 -1.81 7.58 -1.56
C LEU A 470 -1.43 6.09 -1.74
N GLU A 471 -0.41 5.62 -1.01
CA GLU A 471 0.03 4.23 -1.01
C GLU A 471 -1.01 3.32 -0.32
N ASP A 472 -1.81 2.60 -1.10
CA ASP A 472 -2.68 1.53 -0.60
C ASP A 472 -2.04 0.18 -0.91
N SER A 473 -1.75 -0.59 0.15
CA SER A 473 -1.06 -1.87 0.04
C SER A 473 -1.95 -3.02 -0.48
N LEU A 474 -3.25 -2.79 -0.66
CA LEU A 474 -4.21 -3.79 -1.13
C LEU A 474 -4.63 -3.64 -2.60
N THR A 475 -3.92 -2.84 -3.42
CA THR A 475 -4.24 -2.65 -4.86
C THR A 475 -3.94 -3.86 -5.76
N GLY A 476 -3.94 -5.08 -5.22
CA GLY A 476 -3.79 -6.33 -5.97
C GLY A 476 -5.13 -7.02 -6.28
N PRO A 477 -5.18 -7.96 -7.24
CA PRO A 477 -6.40 -8.71 -7.56
C PRO A 477 -6.98 -9.38 -6.32
N VAL A 478 -8.31 -9.43 -6.20
CA VAL A 478 -8.99 -10.07 -5.07
C VAL A 478 -8.75 -11.58 -5.18
N ARG A 479 -7.71 -12.08 -4.51
CA ARG A 479 -7.46 -13.53 -4.42
C ARG A 479 -8.63 -14.15 -3.67
N ASN A 480 -9.49 -14.84 -4.39
CA ASN A 480 -10.55 -15.63 -3.79
C ASN A 480 -9.90 -16.81 -3.04
N PRO A 481 -10.05 -16.94 -1.72
CA PRO A 481 -9.47 -18.07 -0.98
C PRO A 481 -10.08 -19.43 -1.36
N ALA A 482 -11.10 -19.44 -2.23
CA ALA A 482 -11.76 -20.64 -2.74
C ALA A 482 -11.42 -21.01 -4.20
N ARG A 483 -10.38 -20.43 -4.82
CA ARG A 483 -9.85 -20.88 -6.13
C ARG A 483 -8.35 -21.09 -6.13
#